data_AF-A0A7J8NMD6-F1
#
_entry.id   AF-A0A7J8NMD6-F1
#
_cell.length_a   1.000
_cell.length_b   1.000
_cell.length_c   1.000
_cell.angle_alpha   90.00
_cell.angle_beta   90.00
_cell.angle_gamma   90.00
#
_symmetry.space_group_name_H-M   'P 1'
#
loop_
_entity.id
_entity.type
_entity.pdbx_description
1 polymer ?
#
loop_
_entity_poly.entity_id
_entity_poly.type
_entity_poly.pdbx_seq_one_letter_code
_entity_poly.pdbx_strand_id
1 'polypeptide(L)'
;MAILYALVARGSVVLAEFTAASTNASAIARQILEKIPGENDSHVSYSQDRYIFHVKRTDGLTVLCMADESAGRRIPFAFLEDIHQRFVRTYGRAVFSALPYGMNDEFSRVLSQQMEYYSSDPNADRINRLKGEM
;
A
#
# COMPACT_ATOMS: atom_id res chain seq x y z
N MET A 1 -7.33 12.77 8.45
CA MET A 1 -6.61 12.19 7.30
C MET A 1 -5.82 11.01 7.82
N ALA A 2 -6.42 9.82 7.88
CA ALA A 2 -5.71 8.64 8.33
C ALA A 2 -5.66 7.59 7.21
N ILE A 3 -4.49 6.98 7.03
CA ILE A 3 -4.36 5.70 6.36
C ILE A 3 -4.67 4.63 7.41
N LEU A 4 -5.71 3.84 7.18
CA LEU A 4 -6.31 2.94 8.18
C LEU A 4 -5.99 1.47 7.93
N TYR A 5 -5.61 1.14 6.69
CA TYR A 5 -5.25 -0.20 6.27
C TYR A 5 -4.25 -0.14 5.13
N ALA A 6 -3.32 -1.09 5.07
CA ALA A 6 -2.42 -1.25 3.94
C ALA A 6 -2.02 -2.72 3.72
N LEU A 7 -1.72 -3.06 2.47
CA LEU A 7 -1.19 -4.37 2.09
C LEU A 7 -0.14 -4.27 0.98
N VAL A 8 0.66 -5.34 0.88
CA VAL A 8 1.49 -5.66 -0.27
C VAL A 8 1.11 -7.04 -0.79
N ALA A 9 0.94 -7.18 -2.10
CA ALA A 9 0.52 -8.40 -2.77
C ALA A 9 1.31 -8.68 -4.06
N ARG A 10 1.39 -9.95 -4.43
CA ARG A 10 1.82 -10.46 -5.74
C ARG A 10 0.64 -11.12 -6.41
N GLY A 11 0.07 -10.48 -7.44
CA GLY A 11 -1.24 -10.87 -7.96
C GLY A 11 -2.31 -10.79 -6.86
N SER A 12 -3.04 -11.88 -6.62
CA SER A 12 -4.02 -12.01 -5.54
C SER A 12 -3.41 -12.50 -4.21
N VAL A 13 -2.12 -12.85 -4.18
CA VAL A 13 -1.45 -13.36 -2.98
C VAL A 13 -0.99 -12.20 -2.11
N VAL A 14 -1.63 -12.03 -0.95
CA VAL A 14 -1.21 -11.05 0.07
C VAL A 14 0.08 -11.56 0.74
N LEU A 15 1.12 -10.72 0.74
CA LEU A 15 2.43 -11.03 1.32
C LEU A 15 2.61 -10.42 2.71
N ALA A 16 2.04 -9.24 2.91
CA ALA A 16 1.98 -8.55 4.20
C ALA A 16 0.78 -7.61 4.21
N GLU A 17 0.11 -7.46 5.35
CA GLU A 17 -0.92 -6.45 5.57
C GLU A 17 -0.89 -5.93 7.00
N PHE A 18 -1.45 -4.74 7.21
CA PHE A 18 -1.65 -4.18 8.53
C PHE A 18 -2.97 -3.41 8.58
N THR A 19 -3.67 -3.50 9.70
CA THR A 19 -4.91 -2.76 9.96
C THR A 19 -4.78 -1.95 11.25
N ALA A 20 -5.09 -0.66 11.16
CA ALA A 20 -5.12 0.25 12.30
C ALA A 20 -6.54 0.44 12.87
N ALA A 21 -7.57 -0.06 12.18
CA ALA A 21 -8.97 0.09 12.55
C ALA A 21 -9.76 -1.22 12.39
N SER A 22 -10.79 -1.40 13.22
CA SER A 22 -11.73 -2.52 13.08
C SER A 22 -12.70 -2.25 11.93
N THR A 23 -12.39 -2.80 10.75
CA THR A 23 -13.13 -2.57 9.50
C THR A 23 -13.12 -3.84 8.64
N ASN A 24 -13.94 -3.85 7.58
CA ASN A 24 -13.91 -4.89 6.54
C ASN A 24 -12.87 -4.62 5.43
N ALA A 25 -11.88 -3.76 5.67
CA ALA A 25 -10.91 -3.31 4.66
C ALA A 25 -10.17 -4.47 3.98
N SER A 26 -9.74 -5.48 4.75
CA SER A 26 -9.03 -6.65 4.19
C SER A 26 -9.89 -7.44 3.21
N ALA A 27 -11.20 -7.56 3.47
CA ALA A 27 -12.12 -8.26 2.56
C ALA A 27 -12.32 -7.47 1.25
N ILE A 28 -12.53 -6.15 1.35
CA ILE A 28 -12.67 -5.28 0.18
C ILE A 28 -11.38 -5.25 -0.64
N ALA A 29 -10.23 -5.15 0.02
CA ALA A 29 -8.94 -5.11 -0.64
C ALA A 29 -8.66 -6.38 -1.46
N ARG A 30 -9.04 -7.57 -0.97
CA ARG A 30 -8.95 -8.82 -1.74
C ARG A 30 -9.84 -8.81 -2.98
N GLN A 31 -11.07 -8.30 -2.87
CA GLN A 31 -11.95 -8.15 -4.03
C GLN A 31 -11.38 -7.17 -5.06
N ILE A 32 -10.68 -6.12 -4.61
CA ILE A 32 -9.96 -5.21 -5.50
C ILE A 32 -8.81 -5.96 -6.19
N LEU A 33 -8.00 -6.72 -5.44
CA LEU A 33 -6.89 -7.51 -6.01
C LEU A 33 -7.34 -8.48 -7.11
N GLU A 34 -8.49 -9.13 -6.94
CA GLU A 34 -9.07 -10.02 -7.96
C GLU A 34 -9.50 -9.30 -9.24
N LYS A 35 -9.82 -8.00 -9.14
CA LYS A 35 -10.32 -7.18 -10.25
C LYS A 35 -9.25 -6.37 -10.97
N ILE A 36 -8.03 -6.25 -10.42
CA ILE A 36 -6.95 -5.48 -11.05
C ILE A 36 -6.50 -6.23 -12.32
N PRO A 37 -6.74 -5.67 -13.51
CA PRO A 37 -6.48 -6.38 -14.76
C PRO A 37 -5.00 -6.36 -15.15
N GLY A 38 -4.58 -7.41 -15.87
CA GLY A 38 -3.35 -7.45 -16.68
C GLY A 38 -2.05 -7.64 -15.90
N GLU A 39 -0.93 -7.29 -16.53
CA GLU A 39 0.42 -7.28 -15.93
C GLU A 39 1.05 -5.88 -15.88
N ASN A 40 0.35 -4.87 -16.40
CA ASN A 40 0.89 -3.53 -16.56
C ASN A 40 0.88 -2.73 -15.26
N ASP A 41 1.86 -1.84 -15.15
CA ASP A 41 1.91 -0.81 -14.12
C ASP A 41 0.67 0.08 -14.18
N SER A 42 0.11 0.37 -13.00
CA SER A 42 -1.11 1.16 -12.90
C SER A 42 -1.27 1.81 -11.53
N HIS A 43 -1.94 2.97 -11.52
CA HIS A 43 -2.31 3.69 -10.32
C HIS A 43 -3.80 4.02 -10.37
N VAL A 44 -4.59 3.43 -9.46
CA VAL A 44 -6.05 3.57 -9.46
C VAL A 44 -6.58 3.82 -8.05
N SER A 45 -7.75 4.43 -7.97
CA SER A 45 -8.47 4.66 -6.70
C SER A 45 -9.88 4.12 -6.83
N TYR A 46 -10.33 3.37 -5.82
CA TYR A 46 -11.69 2.87 -5.71
C TYR A 46 -12.35 3.53 -4.50
N SER A 47 -13.48 4.19 -4.71
CA SER A 47 -14.24 4.79 -3.61
C SER A 47 -15.21 3.75 -3.05
N GLN A 48 -15.26 3.63 -1.73
CA GLN A 48 -16.18 2.74 -1.02
C GLN A 48 -16.66 3.45 0.25
N ASP A 49 -17.94 3.83 0.27
CA ASP A 49 -18.55 4.64 1.32
C ASP A 49 -17.75 5.93 1.60
N ARG A 50 -17.17 6.07 2.80
CA ARG A 50 -16.39 7.25 3.22
C ARG A 50 -14.89 7.08 3.03
N TYR A 51 -14.48 5.94 2.47
CA TYR A 51 -13.09 5.56 2.32
C TYR A 51 -12.71 5.45 0.85
N ILE A 52 -11.43 5.68 0.58
CA ILE A 52 -10.83 5.48 -0.73
C ILE A 52 -9.74 4.43 -0.58
N PHE A 53 -9.80 3.42 -1.45
CA PHE A 53 -8.75 2.42 -1.64
C PHE A 53 -7.84 2.88 -2.77
N HIS A 54 -6.62 3.28 -2.44
CA HIS A 54 -5.59 3.64 -3.40
C HIS A 54 -4.75 2.41 -3.72
N VAL A 55 -4.48 2.20 -5.00
CA VAL A 55 -3.75 1.04 -5.50
C VAL A 55 -2.64 1.51 -6.40
N LYS A 56 -1.43 1.02 -6.13
CA LYS A 56 -0.26 1.15 -6.97
C LYS A 56 0.20 -0.24 -7.38
N ARG A 57 0.41 -0.44 -8.68
CA ARG A 57 1.06 -1.63 -9.21
C ARG A 57 2.30 -1.23 -9.98
N THR A 58 3.42 -1.86 -9.63
CA THR A 58 4.73 -1.62 -10.25
C THR A 58 5.55 -2.90 -10.14
N ASP A 59 6.15 -3.35 -11.24
CA ASP A 59 7.03 -4.53 -11.31
C ASP A 59 6.38 -5.82 -10.78
N GLY A 60 5.09 -6.03 -11.10
CA GLY A 60 4.34 -7.23 -10.67
C GLY A 60 3.94 -7.25 -9.19
N LEU A 61 4.30 -6.22 -8.42
CA LEU A 61 3.86 -6.01 -7.05
C LEU A 61 2.70 -5.01 -7.00
N THR A 62 1.71 -5.32 -6.18
CA THR A 62 0.59 -4.43 -5.87
C THR A 62 0.70 -3.97 -4.42
N VAL A 63 0.73 -2.67 -4.22
CA VAL A 63 0.62 -2.00 -2.93
C VAL A 63 -0.72 -1.28 -2.88
N LEU A 64 -1.47 -1.48 -1.79
CA LEU A 64 -2.80 -0.91 -1.64
C LEU A 64 -2.97 -0.36 -0.24
N CYS A 65 -3.64 0.78 -0.10
CA CYS A 65 -4.05 1.31 1.19
C CYS A 65 -5.48 1.84 1.17
N MET A 66 -6.15 1.79 2.33
CA MET A 66 -7.42 2.46 2.57
C MET A 66 -7.17 3.73 3.38
N ALA A 67 -7.74 4.85 2.93
CA ALA A 67 -7.66 6.12 3.63
C ALA A 67 -9.03 6.81 3.66
N ASP A 68 -9.21 7.76 4.59
CA ASP A 68 -10.36 8.68 4.56
C ASP A 68 -10.37 9.47 3.24
N GLU A 69 -11.56 9.79 2.71
CA GLU A 69 -11.69 10.65 1.52
C GLU A 69 -10.94 12.00 1.69
N SER A 70 -10.94 12.55 2.90
CA SER A 70 -10.22 13.79 3.24
C SER A 70 -8.70 13.71 3.02
N ALA A 71 -8.11 12.51 2.95
CA ALA A 71 -6.69 12.32 2.71
C ALA A 71 -6.25 12.76 1.30
N GLY A 72 -7.20 12.87 0.36
CA GLY A 72 -6.92 13.12 -1.04
C GLY A 72 -6.06 12.01 -1.65
N ARG A 73 -5.40 12.28 -2.79
CA ARG A 73 -4.58 11.28 -3.50
C ARG A 73 -3.09 11.38 -3.19
N ARG A 74 -2.59 12.59 -2.96
CA ARG A 74 -1.15 12.88 -2.87
C ARG A 74 -0.45 12.08 -1.77
N ILE A 75 -0.98 12.15 -0.55
CA ILE A 75 -0.37 11.48 0.62
C ILE A 75 -0.49 9.96 0.53
N PRO A 76 -1.66 9.36 0.23
CA PRO A 76 -1.76 7.91 0.02
C PRO A 76 -0.81 7.39 -1.05
N PHE A 77 -0.71 8.02 -2.23
CA PHE A 77 0.21 7.54 -3.27
C PHE A 77 1.69 7.73 -2.90
N ALA A 78 2.05 8.78 -2.16
CA ALA A 78 3.41 8.93 -1.63
C ALA A 78 3.75 7.83 -0.61
N PHE A 79 2.81 7.45 0.24
CA PHE A 79 2.93 6.29 1.13
C PHE A 79 3.12 5.00 0.33
N LEU A 80 2.29 4.73 -0.68
CA LEU A 80 2.38 3.52 -1.48
C LEU A 80 3.73 3.39 -2.22
N GLU A 81 4.27 4.51 -2.71
CA GLU A 81 5.61 4.56 -3.31
C GLU A 81 6.69 4.16 -2.30
N ASP A 82 6.68 4.75 -1.10
CA ASP A 82 7.66 4.41 -0.06
C ASP A 82 7.55 2.94 0.37
N ILE A 83 6.33 2.42 0.52
CA ILE A 83 6.10 1.01 0.84
C ILE A 83 6.65 0.10 -0.27
N HIS A 84 6.39 0.41 -1.54
CA HIS A 84 6.93 -0.37 -2.67
C HIS A 84 8.46 -0.40 -2.63
N GLN A 85 9.11 0.76 -2.51
CA GLN A 85 10.57 0.87 -2.48
C GLN A 85 11.18 0.11 -1.30
N ARG A 86 10.58 0.21 -0.10
CA ARG A 86 11.02 -0.55 1.08
C ARG A 86 10.85 -2.05 0.87
N PHE A 87 9.72 -2.48 0.33
CA PHE A 87 9.44 -3.90 0.14
C PHE A 87 10.41 -4.53 -0.86
N VAL A 88 10.61 -3.88 -2.01
CA VAL A 88 11.56 -4.33 -3.03
C VAL A 88 13.00 -4.33 -2.51
N ARG A 89 13.41 -3.28 -1.78
CA ARG A 89 14.75 -3.20 -1.19
C ARG A 89 15.01 -4.31 -0.17
N THR A 90 14.01 -4.66 0.64
CA THR A 90 14.15 -5.66 1.70
C THR A 90 14.10 -7.09 1.16
N TYR A 91 13.15 -7.39 0.27
CA TYR A 91 12.87 -8.78 -0.12
C TYR A 91 13.32 -9.14 -1.53
N GLY A 92 13.44 -8.17 -2.44
CA GLY A 92 13.91 -8.36 -3.81
C GLY A 92 13.28 -9.58 -4.49
N ARG A 93 14.12 -10.52 -4.93
CA ARG A 93 13.68 -11.73 -5.66
C ARG A 93 12.94 -12.75 -4.78
N ALA A 94 13.05 -12.70 -3.46
CA ALA A 94 12.36 -13.64 -2.56
C ALA A 94 10.82 -13.53 -2.69
N VAL A 95 10.33 -12.38 -3.16
CA VAL A 95 8.92 -12.11 -3.42
C VAL A 95 8.31 -13.09 -4.42
N PHE A 96 9.06 -13.60 -5.41
CA PHE A 96 8.49 -14.45 -6.47
C PHE A 96 8.06 -15.85 -5.99
N SER A 97 8.69 -16.37 -4.94
CA SER A 97 8.37 -17.68 -4.36
C SER A 97 7.71 -17.60 -2.99
N ALA A 98 7.46 -16.38 -2.49
CA ALA A 98 6.83 -16.14 -1.20
C ALA A 98 5.46 -16.83 -1.09
N LEU A 99 5.23 -17.45 0.06
CA LEU A 99 3.92 -17.95 0.48
C LEU A 99 3.02 -16.79 0.93
N PRO A 100 1.68 -16.98 0.94
CA PRO A 100 0.78 -16.01 1.56
C PRO A 100 1.26 -15.65 2.97
N TYR A 101 1.27 -14.36 3.29
CA TYR A 101 1.73 -13.81 4.56
C TYR A 101 3.19 -14.07 4.94
N GLY A 102 4.02 -14.59 4.02
CA GLY A 102 5.40 -14.96 4.32
C GLY A 102 6.31 -13.82 4.77
N MET A 103 5.89 -12.57 4.61
CA MET A 103 6.66 -11.36 4.97
C MET A 103 5.96 -10.55 6.06
N ASN A 104 4.85 -11.05 6.61
CA ASN A 104 3.96 -10.27 7.44
C ASN A 104 4.56 -9.95 8.82
N ASP A 105 5.26 -10.89 9.46
CA ASP A 105 5.78 -10.74 10.82
C ASP A 105 6.72 -9.53 10.99
N GLU A 106 7.51 -9.27 9.95
CA GLU A 106 8.43 -8.13 9.90
C GLU A 106 7.77 -6.91 9.26
N PHE A 107 7.17 -7.09 8.08
CA PHE A 107 6.77 -5.95 7.26
C PHE A 107 5.47 -5.28 7.74
N SER A 108 4.62 -5.98 8.51
CA SER A 108 3.45 -5.36 9.15
C SER A 108 3.83 -4.22 10.10
N ARG A 109 4.99 -4.31 10.76
CA ARG A 109 5.53 -3.25 11.63
C ARG A 109 5.96 -2.03 10.81
N VAL A 110 6.56 -2.27 9.64
CA VAL A 110 6.93 -1.20 8.69
C VAL A 110 5.68 -0.50 8.18
N LEU A 111 4.66 -1.26 7.78
CA LEU A 111 3.37 -0.72 7.36
C LEU A 111 2.76 0.16 8.45
N SER A 112 2.68 -0.34 9.69
CA SER A 112 2.17 0.41 10.84
C SER A 112 2.90 1.74 11.05
N GLN A 113 4.23 1.73 11.10
CA GLN A 113 5.04 2.93 11.31
C GLN A 113 4.87 3.96 10.18
N GLN A 114 4.87 3.50 8.92
CA GLN A 114 4.68 4.41 7.79
C GLN A 114 3.25 4.95 7.73
N MET A 115 2.23 4.14 8.06
CA MET A 115 0.86 4.62 8.14
C MET A 115 0.72 5.75 9.16
N GLU A 116 1.36 5.64 10.33
CA GLU A 116 1.37 6.69 11.35
C GLU A 116 2.10 7.96 10.86
N TYR A 117 3.27 7.82 10.25
CA TYR A 117 4.04 8.95 9.71
C TYR A 117 3.27 9.73 8.63
N TYR A 118 2.71 9.05 7.63
CA TYR A 118 1.97 9.71 6.54
C TYR A 118 0.59 10.23 6.98
N SER A 119 0.04 9.72 8.09
CA SER A 119 -1.23 10.23 8.65
C SER A 119 -1.06 11.45 9.57
N SER A 120 0.14 11.66 10.12
CA SER A 120 0.41 12.72 11.11
C SER A 120 1.02 14.00 10.50
N ASP A 121 1.73 13.90 9.38
CA ASP A 121 2.34 15.06 8.71
C ASP A 121 1.78 15.29 7.29
N PRO A 122 1.08 16.42 7.03
CA PRO A 122 0.63 16.82 5.69
C PRO A 122 1.77 17.02 4.67
N ASN A 123 3.03 17.08 5.12
CA ASN A 123 4.22 17.24 4.31
C ASN A 123 5.11 15.99 4.25
N ALA A 124 4.59 14.83 4.69
CA ALA A 124 5.33 13.57 4.74
C ALA A 124 6.00 13.17 3.40
N ASP A 125 5.45 13.62 2.27
CA ASP A 125 5.94 13.36 0.92
C ASP A 125 7.13 14.24 0.46
N ARG A 126 7.51 15.27 1.22
CA ARG A 126 8.61 16.18 0.83
C ARG A 126 9.94 15.45 0.64
N ILE A 127 10.21 14.44 1.47
CA ILE A 127 11.44 13.65 1.39
C ILE A 127 11.48 12.82 0.11
N ASN A 128 10.34 12.28 -0.34
CA ASN A 128 10.27 11.52 -1.60
C ASN A 128 10.41 12.44 -2.82
N ARG A 129 9.88 13.67 -2.76
CA ARG A 129 10.02 14.65 -3.84
C ARG A 129 11.47 15.02 -4.11
N LEU A 130 12.25 15.29 -3.06
CA LEU A 130 13.68 15.62 -3.21
C LEU A 130 14.52 14.49 -3.83
N LYS A 131 14.09 13.24 -3.69
CA LYS A 131 14.78 12.08 -4.27
C LYS A 131 14.45 11.84 -5.75
N GLY A 132 13.31 12.34 -6.23
CA GLY A 132 12.89 12.21 -7.63
C GLY A 132 13.37 13.35 -8.54
N GLU A 133 13.97 14.40 -7.97
CA GLU A 133 14.50 15.58 -8.68
C GLU A 133 16.03 15.53 -8.90
N MET A 134 16.69 14.39 -8.69
CA MET A 134 18.13 14.18 -8.94
C MET A 134 18.39 13.17 -10.05
#